data_AF-A0A3D0Q9E7-F1
#
_entry.id   AF-A0A3D0Q9E7-F1
#
_cell.length_a   1.000
_cell.length_b   1.000
_cell.length_c   1.000
_cell.angle_alpha   90.00
_cell.angle_beta   90.00
_cell.angle_gamma   90.00
#
_symmetry.space_group_name_H-M   'P 1'
#
loop_
_entity.id
_entity.type
_entity.pdbx_description
1 polymer ?
#
loop_
_entity_poly.entity_id
_entity_poly.type
_entity_poly.pdbx_seq_one_letter_code
_entity_poly.pdbx_strand_id
1 'polypeptide(L)'
;YDIDGMHFDHIRYPEGSVRKGYSHDSASVARFNSAEGNPAKLSWAHWQRDQISQFVFDAYNLIGRKKPWVKVSAALIGKMSGSGWTSYDAVYQDGRRWMELGKVDFIMPMIYRERAHPTMPFIPLLAAWQDRASSDRQIYPGLGARLIQSAGWGEIVAQIKEVRRRGLPGLVFFSATGLERAWELLGVDEFPYWSLAPRSPWKDSTAPPAPTSVTAEWSAKGIVVQWKAPEAKEALQYVVYRSGKPSLSKDDVYSIVTVTGRDREEYLDEPPLRESMREVYYAVSTLDRLSNESPLSSIVRVSGSSIGGR
;
A
#
# COMPACT_ATOMS: atom_id res chain seq x y z
N TYR A 1 -5.76 17.52 -7.88
CA TYR A 1 -6.13 16.57 -6.82
C TYR A 1 -4.98 16.38 -5.85
N ASP A 2 -5.31 16.36 -4.56
CA ASP A 2 -4.38 15.96 -3.50
C ASP A 2 -4.40 14.43 -3.39
N ILE A 3 -3.52 13.76 -4.13
CA ILE A 3 -3.45 12.29 -4.22
C ILE A 3 -2.11 11.80 -3.71
N ASP A 4 -2.10 10.58 -3.20
CA ASP A 4 -0.91 9.88 -2.71
C ASP A 4 -0.41 8.82 -3.69
N GLY A 5 -1.25 8.42 -4.64
CA GLY A 5 -0.89 7.44 -5.64
C GLY A 5 -1.70 7.51 -6.93
N MET A 6 -1.11 6.94 -7.97
CA MET A 6 -1.73 6.64 -9.25
C MET A 6 -1.71 5.13 -9.45
N HIS A 7 -2.86 4.53 -9.71
CA HIS A 7 -2.99 3.09 -9.89
C HIS A 7 -3.48 2.77 -11.30
N PHE A 8 -2.73 1.93 -12.01
CA PHE A 8 -3.11 1.44 -13.32
C PHE A 8 -3.79 0.07 -13.21
N ASP A 9 -5.10 0.04 -13.43
CA ASP A 9 -5.82 -1.18 -13.73
C ASP A 9 -5.94 -1.35 -15.25
N HIS A 10 -6.05 -2.58 -15.72
CA HIS A 10 -6.20 -2.92 -17.15
C HIS A 10 -5.10 -2.34 -18.06
N ILE A 11 -3.91 -2.08 -17.55
CA ILE A 11 -2.75 -1.66 -18.35
C ILE A 11 -2.16 -2.86 -19.12
N ARG A 12 -2.93 -3.33 -20.10
CA ARG A 12 -2.71 -4.58 -20.82
C ARG A 12 -3.42 -4.57 -22.17
N TYR A 13 -3.01 -5.44 -23.10
CA TYR A 13 -3.83 -5.66 -24.29
C TYR A 13 -5.06 -6.51 -23.95
N PRO A 14 -6.18 -6.31 -24.65
CA PRO A 14 -7.35 -7.15 -24.49
C PRO A 14 -7.09 -8.61 -24.91
N GLU A 15 -7.83 -9.53 -24.31
CA GLU A 15 -7.70 -10.97 -24.51
C GLU A 15 -8.58 -11.51 -25.65
N GLY A 16 -8.19 -12.65 -26.25
CA GLY A 16 -9.08 -13.44 -27.11
C GLY A 16 -9.03 -13.19 -28.62
N SER A 17 -8.11 -12.37 -29.15
CA SER A 17 -7.90 -12.27 -30.61
C SER A 17 -6.61 -12.97 -31.04
N VAL A 18 -6.72 -14.24 -31.43
CA VAL A 18 -5.60 -15.05 -31.96
C VAL A 18 -5.37 -14.87 -33.46
N ARG A 19 -6.32 -14.27 -34.20
CA ARG A 19 -6.23 -14.08 -35.66
C ARG A 19 -5.99 -12.65 -36.13
N LYS A 20 -6.33 -11.65 -35.31
CA LYS A 20 -6.13 -10.22 -35.59
C LYS A 20 -5.84 -9.49 -34.28
N GLY A 21 -4.89 -9.99 -33.48
CA GLY A 21 -4.62 -9.54 -32.10
C GLY A 21 -4.90 -8.06 -31.90
N TYR A 22 -5.52 -7.69 -30.78
CA TYR A 22 -5.76 -6.28 -30.49
C TYR A 22 -4.48 -5.46 -30.75
N SER A 23 -4.63 -4.34 -31.46
CA SER A 23 -3.56 -3.52 -32.04
C SER A 23 -2.82 -4.06 -33.26
N HIS A 24 -3.43 -4.94 -34.06
CA HIS A 24 -3.05 -5.16 -35.47
C HIS A 24 -3.75 -4.19 -36.45
N ASP A 25 -4.19 -3.02 -35.96
CA ASP A 25 -4.70 -1.96 -36.83
C ASP A 25 -3.57 -1.41 -37.72
N SER A 26 -3.96 -0.69 -38.78
CA SER A 26 -3.00 -0.16 -39.76
C SER A 26 -1.96 0.78 -39.15
N ALA A 27 -2.32 1.57 -38.12
CA ALA A 27 -1.39 2.48 -37.48
C ALA A 27 -0.35 1.72 -36.65
N SER A 28 -0.78 0.71 -35.89
CA SER A 28 0.10 -0.14 -35.11
C SER A 28 1.04 -0.96 -36.00
N VAL A 29 0.54 -1.54 -37.11
CA VAL A 29 1.36 -2.27 -38.08
C VAL A 29 2.36 -1.34 -38.78
N ALA A 30 1.94 -0.13 -39.17
CA ALA A 30 2.83 0.85 -39.76
C ALA A 30 3.96 1.23 -38.79
N ARG A 31 3.63 1.46 -37.52
CA ARG A 31 4.62 1.78 -36.48
C ARG A 31 5.56 0.60 -36.19
N PHE A 32 5.04 -0.63 -36.14
CA PHE A 32 5.86 -1.83 -35.95
C PHE A 32 6.88 -2.04 -37.09
N ASN A 33 6.49 -1.70 -38.32
CA ASN A 33 7.35 -1.85 -39.50
C ASN A 33 8.30 -0.67 -39.73
N SER A 34 8.16 0.45 -39.01
CA SER A 34 9.05 1.60 -39.15
C SER A 34 10.30 1.48 -38.28
N ALA A 35 11.40 2.08 -38.75
CA ALA A 35 12.67 2.08 -38.02
C ALA A 35 12.56 2.82 -36.68
N GLU A 36 11.75 3.88 -36.62
CA GLU A 36 11.53 4.68 -35.42
C GLU A 36 10.60 3.98 -34.42
N GLY A 37 9.63 3.20 -34.91
CA GLY A 37 8.61 2.56 -34.09
C GLY A 37 9.03 1.18 -33.56
N ASN A 38 9.97 0.50 -34.21
CA ASN A 38 10.58 -0.75 -33.74
C ASN A 38 12.11 -0.79 -33.99
N PRO A 39 12.87 0.14 -33.39
CA PRO A 39 14.31 0.28 -33.65
C PRO A 39 15.11 -0.97 -33.24
N ALA A 40 14.65 -1.68 -32.22
CA ALA A 40 15.25 -2.92 -31.73
C ALA A 40 14.85 -4.17 -32.53
N LYS A 41 14.05 -4.04 -33.61
CA LYS A 41 13.56 -5.14 -34.45
C LYS A 41 12.93 -6.27 -33.63
N LEU A 42 12.16 -5.89 -32.62
CA LEU A 42 11.45 -6.81 -31.73
C LEU A 42 10.44 -7.64 -32.54
N SER A 43 10.19 -8.87 -32.08
CA SER A 43 9.00 -9.60 -32.54
C SER A 43 7.74 -8.86 -32.12
N TRP A 44 6.62 -9.09 -32.81
CA TRP A 44 5.35 -8.41 -32.52
C TRP A 44 4.95 -8.47 -31.04
N ALA A 45 5.06 -9.64 -30.42
CA ALA A 45 4.76 -9.83 -28.99
C ALA A 45 5.68 -9.03 -28.06
N HIS A 46 6.98 -8.99 -28.36
CA HIS A 46 7.93 -8.16 -27.60
C HIS A 46 7.67 -6.67 -27.82
N TRP A 47 7.35 -6.27 -29.05
CA TRP A 47 7.00 -4.90 -29.38
C TRP A 47 5.75 -4.44 -28.62
N GLN A 48 4.71 -5.27 -28.53
CA GLN A 48 3.51 -5.00 -27.72
C GLN A 48 3.85 -4.83 -26.24
N ARG A 49 4.63 -5.74 -25.65
CA ARG A 49 5.14 -5.58 -24.26
C ARG A 49 5.87 -4.25 -24.07
N ASP A 50 6.70 -3.89 -25.05
CA ASP A 50 7.48 -2.66 -25.01
C ASP A 50 6.58 -1.41 -25.13
N GLN A 51 5.49 -1.47 -25.89
CA GLN A 51 4.52 -0.35 -25.96
C GLN A 51 3.85 -0.07 -24.61
N ILE A 52 3.38 -1.11 -23.91
CA ILE A 52 2.81 -0.93 -22.57
C ILE A 52 3.89 -0.42 -21.61
N SER A 53 5.09 -1.01 -21.67
CA SER A 53 6.19 -0.62 -20.79
C SER A 53 6.57 0.85 -20.98
N GLN A 54 6.69 1.30 -22.23
CA GLN A 54 7.02 2.69 -22.54
C GLN A 54 5.96 3.65 -21.99
N PHE A 55 4.67 3.33 -22.12
CA PHE A 55 3.60 4.12 -21.50
C PHE A 55 3.76 4.20 -19.98
N VAL A 56 3.97 3.07 -19.30
CA VAL A 56 4.19 3.03 -17.84
C VAL A 56 5.39 3.87 -17.45
N PHE A 57 6.48 3.81 -18.23
CA PHE A 57 7.72 4.53 -17.95
C PHE A 57 7.51 6.04 -18.09
N ASP A 58 6.86 6.47 -19.17
CA ASP A 58 6.57 7.88 -19.42
C ASP A 58 5.63 8.45 -18.37
N ALA A 59 4.59 7.70 -17.99
CA ALA A 59 3.68 8.07 -16.93
C ALA A 59 4.41 8.19 -15.58
N TYR A 60 5.22 7.20 -15.19
CA TYR A 60 6.00 7.24 -13.96
C TYR A 60 6.91 8.47 -13.89
N ASN A 61 7.67 8.72 -14.97
CA ASN A 61 8.59 9.84 -15.05
C ASN A 61 7.85 11.19 -14.99
N LEU A 62 6.71 11.31 -15.69
CA LEU A 62 5.91 12.53 -15.68
C LEU A 62 5.30 12.80 -14.30
N ILE A 63 4.74 11.77 -13.66
CA ILE A 63 4.15 11.87 -12.31
C ILE A 63 5.24 12.28 -11.31
N GLY A 64 6.39 11.59 -11.31
CA GLY A 64 7.50 11.89 -10.41
C GLY A 64 8.03 13.33 -10.56
N ARG A 65 8.10 13.87 -11.80
CA ARG A 65 8.48 15.28 -12.02
C ARG A 65 7.45 16.28 -11.51
N LYS A 66 6.15 15.94 -11.54
CA LYS A 66 5.07 16.84 -11.12
C LYS A 66 4.78 16.78 -9.63
N LYS A 67 4.83 15.58 -9.04
CA LYS A 67 4.55 15.29 -7.63
C LYS A 67 5.43 14.13 -7.16
N PRO A 68 6.64 14.40 -6.65
CA PRO A 68 7.63 13.37 -6.30
C PRO A 68 7.11 12.31 -5.32
N TRP A 69 6.22 12.69 -4.41
CA TRP A 69 5.61 11.81 -3.41
C TRP A 69 4.55 10.83 -3.95
N VAL A 70 3.99 11.06 -5.14
CA VAL A 70 2.91 10.23 -5.67
C VAL A 70 3.46 8.85 -6.06
N LYS A 71 2.93 7.81 -5.41
CA LYS A 71 3.28 6.41 -5.67
C LYS A 71 2.56 5.87 -6.91
N VAL A 72 3.26 5.22 -7.82
CA VAL A 72 2.71 4.63 -9.04
C VAL A 72 2.67 3.12 -8.90
N SER A 73 1.52 2.54 -9.20
CA SER A 73 1.33 1.09 -9.11
C SER A 73 0.52 0.54 -10.28
N ALA A 74 0.59 -0.78 -10.47
CA ALA A 74 -0.18 -1.46 -11.50
C ALA A 74 -0.78 -2.77 -10.98
N ALA A 75 -2.04 -3.03 -11.33
CA ALA A 75 -2.68 -4.32 -11.18
C ALA A 75 -2.22 -5.26 -12.30
N LEU A 76 -1.74 -6.45 -11.92
CA LEU A 76 -1.21 -7.44 -12.84
C LEU A 76 -2.01 -8.74 -12.78
N ILE A 77 -2.09 -9.46 -13.89
CA ILE A 77 -2.65 -10.83 -13.87
C ILE A 77 -1.88 -11.69 -12.86
N GLY A 78 -2.59 -12.37 -11.96
CA GLY A 78 -1.99 -13.11 -10.86
C GLY A 78 -1.05 -14.24 -11.28
N LYS A 79 -1.19 -14.81 -12.49
CA LYS A 79 -0.23 -15.75 -13.06
C LYS A 79 0.74 -15.02 -13.98
N MET A 80 2.02 -15.07 -13.67
CA MET A 80 3.02 -14.30 -14.41
C MET A 80 3.21 -14.80 -15.85
N SER A 81 3.51 -16.10 -16.02
CA SER A 81 3.86 -16.73 -17.30
C SER A 81 3.39 -18.19 -17.38
N GLY A 82 3.58 -18.80 -18.56
CA GLY A 82 3.25 -20.20 -18.83
C GLY A 82 1.95 -20.35 -19.62
N SER A 83 1.25 -21.48 -19.45
CA SER A 83 0.02 -21.75 -20.20
C SER A 83 -1.19 -20.98 -19.67
N GLY A 84 -2.15 -20.69 -20.57
CA GLY A 84 -3.42 -20.07 -20.22
C GLY A 84 -3.32 -18.55 -20.08
N TRP A 85 -4.08 -18.00 -19.14
CA TRP A 85 -4.18 -16.55 -18.95
C TRP A 85 -3.07 -16.05 -18.03
N THR A 86 -2.08 -15.36 -18.61
CA THR A 86 -0.87 -14.92 -17.92
C THR A 86 -0.56 -13.46 -18.19
N SER A 87 0.11 -12.80 -17.25
CA SER A 87 0.50 -11.39 -17.38
C SER A 87 1.41 -11.17 -18.59
N TYR A 88 2.44 -12.00 -18.76
CA TYR A 88 3.52 -11.77 -19.72
C TYR A 88 3.16 -12.22 -21.14
N ASP A 89 2.57 -13.42 -21.25
CA ASP A 89 2.33 -14.07 -22.55
C ASP A 89 0.97 -13.71 -23.13
N ALA A 90 -0.09 -13.72 -22.30
CA ALA A 90 -1.45 -13.56 -22.81
C ALA A 90 -1.88 -12.09 -22.97
N VAL A 91 -1.39 -11.20 -22.11
CA VAL A 91 -1.84 -9.79 -22.07
C VAL A 91 -0.69 -8.76 -22.09
N TYR A 92 0.55 -9.24 -22.25
CA TYR A 92 1.76 -8.44 -22.48
C TYR A 92 2.12 -7.44 -21.36
N GLN A 93 1.74 -7.74 -20.12
CA GLN A 93 2.19 -7.04 -18.93
C GLN A 93 3.57 -7.57 -18.48
N ASP A 94 4.62 -6.76 -18.65
CA ASP A 94 5.97 -7.08 -18.18
C ASP A 94 6.26 -6.41 -16.82
N GLY A 95 5.43 -6.74 -15.83
CA GLY A 95 5.54 -6.13 -14.49
C GLY A 95 6.88 -6.38 -13.80
N ARG A 96 7.56 -7.49 -14.12
CA ARG A 96 8.92 -7.75 -13.64
C ARG A 96 9.88 -6.68 -14.15
N ARG A 97 9.89 -6.40 -15.45
CA ARG A 97 10.73 -5.34 -16.04
C ARG A 97 10.40 -3.97 -15.44
N TRP A 98 9.13 -3.68 -15.18
CA TRP A 98 8.73 -2.39 -14.59
C TRP A 98 9.30 -2.20 -13.18
N MET A 99 9.29 -3.27 -12.38
CA MET A 99 9.89 -3.26 -11.05
C MET A 99 11.42 -3.15 -11.12
N GLU A 100 12.08 -3.97 -11.95
CA GLU A 100 13.56 -3.97 -12.13
C GLU A 100 14.10 -2.61 -12.57
N LEU A 101 13.37 -1.91 -13.45
CA LEU A 101 13.74 -0.57 -13.91
C LEU A 101 13.24 0.57 -13.00
N GLY A 102 12.58 0.22 -11.89
CA GLY A 102 12.05 1.19 -10.93
C GLY A 102 10.98 2.12 -11.49
N LYS A 103 10.19 1.65 -12.48
CA LYS A 103 9.15 2.41 -13.18
C LYS A 103 7.74 2.18 -12.64
N VAL A 104 7.66 1.47 -11.53
CA VAL A 104 6.55 1.42 -10.59
C VAL A 104 7.14 1.46 -9.20
N ASP A 105 6.38 1.90 -8.22
CA ASP A 105 6.74 1.86 -6.80
C ASP A 105 6.36 0.51 -6.18
N PHE A 106 5.27 -0.08 -6.67
CA PHE A 106 4.87 -1.43 -6.31
C PHE A 106 3.91 -2.02 -7.34
N ILE A 107 3.74 -3.34 -7.31
CA ILE A 107 2.76 -4.05 -8.14
C ILE A 107 1.72 -4.74 -7.27
N MET A 108 0.55 -4.99 -7.88
CA MET A 108 -0.55 -5.71 -7.25
C MET A 108 -0.96 -6.93 -8.10
N PRO A 109 -0.31 -8.10 -7.94
CA PRO A 109 -0.76 -9.32 -8.58
C PRO A 109 -2.17 -9.69 -8.13
N MET A 110 -3.12 -9.73 -9.05
CA MET A 110 -4.53 -10.04 -8.80
C MET A 110 -4.73 -11.55 -8.71
N ILE A 111 -4.60 -12.10 -7.50
CA ILE A 111 -4.69 -13.54 -7.24
C ILE A 111 -6.06 -13.85 -6.60
N TYR A 112 -7.11 -13.69 -7.40
CA TYR A 112 -8.50 -13.82 -6.93
C TYR A 112 -9.02 -15.26 -6.99
N ARG A 113 -8.26 -16.19 -6.39
CA ARG A 113 -8.51 -17.64 -6.32
C ARG A 113 -8.10 -18.20 -4.97
N GLU A 114 -8.59 -19.39 -4.65
CA GLU A 114 -8.32 -20.11 -3.40
C GLU A 114 -6.84 -20.54 -3.30
N ARG A 115 -6.36 -20.76 -2.06
CA ARG A 115 -4.98 -21.22 -1.76
C ARG A 115 -4.57 -22.45 -2.55
N ALA A 116 -5.50 -23.39 -2.73
CA ALA A 116 -5.29 -24.66 -3.42
C ALA A 116 -6.03 -24.77 -4.76
N HIS A 117 -6.41 -23.65 -5.40
CA HIS A 117 -7.10 -23.69 -6.69
C HIS A 117 -6.29 -24.48 -7.75
N PRO A 118 -6.90 -25.42 -8.50
CA PRO A 118 -6.16 -26.42 -9.28
C PRO A 118 -5.24 -25.84 -10.37
N THR A 119 -5.61 -24.71 -10.97
CA THR A 119 -4.84 -24.11 -12.08
C THR A 119 -4.23 -22.74 -11.75
N MET A 120 -4.65 -22.13 -10.64
CA MET A 120 -4.29 -20.76 -10.24
C MET A 120 -4.17 -20.68 -8.71
N PRO A 121 -3.41 -21.58 -8.07
CA PRO A 121 -3.36 -21.66 -6.61
C PRO A 121 -2.71 -20.40 -6.04
N PHE A 122 -3.33 -19.79 -5.02
CA PHE A 122 -2.85 -18.50 -4.51
C PHE A 122 -1.41 -18.58 -3.98
N ILE A 123 -1.07 -19.63 -3.24
CA ILE A 123 0.24 -19.76 -2.59
C ILE A 123 1.40 -19.83 -3.61
N PRO A 124 1.40 -20.74 -4.61
CA PRO A 124 2.47 -20.80 -5.60
C PRO A 124 2.54 -19.55 -6.50
N LEU A 125 1.40 -18.94 -6.83
CA LEU A 125 1.40 -17.72 -7.63
C LEU A 125 2.02 -16.54 -6.86
N LEU A 126 1.68 -16.40 -5.59
CA LEU A 126 2.29 -15.39 -4.72
C LEU A 126 3.79 -15.60 -4.58
N ALA A 127 4.22 -16.84 -4.36
CA ALA A 127 5.65 -17.20 -4.32
C ALA A 127 6.36 -16.81 -5.62
N ALA A 128 5.77 -17.14 -6.77
CA ALA A 128 6.38 -16.84 -8.07
C ALA A 128 6.57 -15.34 -8.32
N TRP A 129 5.65 -14.50 -7.84
CA TRP A 129 5.80 -13.04 -7.87
C TRP A 129 6.86 -12.57 -6.89
N GLN A 130 6.86 -13.08 -5.66
CA GLN A 130 7.84 -12.71 -4.63
C GLN A 130 9.27 -13.06 -5.05
N ASP A 131 9.51 -14.26 -5.57
CA ASP A 131 10.84 -14.71 -6.03
C ASP A 131 11.42 -13.84 -7.17
N ARG A 132 10.53 -13.12 -7.88
CA ARG A 132 10.88 -12.26 -9.02
C ARG A 132 10.80 -10.77 -8.70
N ALA A 133 10.39 -10.41 -7.48
CA ALA A 133 10.71 -9.10 -6.92
C ALA A 133 12.17 -9.08 -6.49
N SER A 134 13.08 -9.07 -7.45
CA SER A 134 14.52 -8.86 -7.22
C SER A 134 14.91 -7.38 -7.23
N SER A 135 13.92 -6.49 -7.16
CA SER A 135 14.10 -5.04 -7.12
C SER A 135 13.70 -4.50 -5.76
N ASP A 136 14.23 -3.34 -5.38
CA ASP A 136 13.81 -2.54 -4.21
C ASP A 136 12.38 -1.99 -4.34
N ARG A 137 11.41 -2.81 -4.75
CA ARG A 137 10.01 -2.47 -5.00
C ARG A 137 9.12 -3.47 -4.31
N GLN A 138 7.94 -3.00 -3.92
CA GLN A 138 7.04 -3.78 -3.07
C GLN A 138 6.05 -4.57 -3.91
N ILE A 139 5.54 -5.66 -3.33
CA ILE A 139 4.43 -6.44 -3.88
C ILE A 139 3.31 -6.45 -2.85
N TYR A 140 2.10 -6.11 -3.31
CA TYR A 140 0.88 -6.21 -2.51
C TYR A 140 -0.10 -7.14 -3.22
N PRO A 141 -0.20 -8.43 -2.84
CA PRO A 141 -1.12 -9.34 -3.49
C PRO A 141 -2.56 -8.86 -3.37
N GLY A 142 -3.27 -8.91 -4.49
CA GLY A 142 -4.70 -8.71 -4.56
C GLY A 142 -5.45 -9.98 -4.16
N LEU A 143 -6.24 -9.90 -3.10
CA LEU A 143 -7.17 -10.93 -2.64
C LEU A 143 -8.57 -10.63 -3.17
N GLY A 144 -9.26 -11.65 -3.67
CA GLY A 144 -10.63 -11.49 -4.18
C GLY A 144 -11.63 -11.59 -3.04
N ALA A 145 -12.15 -10.46 -2.54
CA ALA A 145 -13.12 -10.43 -1.45
C ALA A 145 -14.41 -11.23 -1.76
N ARG A 146 -14.76 -11.38 -3.05
CA ARG A 146 -15.85 -12.28 -3.48
C ARG A 146 -15.69 -13.74 -3.03
N LEU A 147 -14.46 -14.18 -2.72
CA LEU A 147 -14.20 -15.53 -2.21
C LEU A 147 -14.82 -15.76 -0.83
N ILE A 148 -15.16 -14.71 -0.09
CA ILE A 148 -15.93 -14.85 1.16
C ILE A 148 -17.24 -15.60 0.91
N GLN A 149 -17.89 -15.35 -0.23
CA GLN A 149 -19.16 -16.00 -0.58
C GLN A 149 -18.95 -17.43 -1.10
N SER A 150 -17.91 -17.67 -1.90
CA SER A 150 -17.71 -18.97 -2.57
C SER A 150 -16.87 -19.96 -1.76
N ALA A 151 -15.96 -19.49 -0.93
CA ALA A 151 -14.98 -20.29 -0.18
C ALA A 151 -14.97 -20.01 1.33
N GLY A 152 -15.73 -19.01 1.79
CA GLY A 152 -15.89 -18.67 3.21
C GLY A 152 -14.81 -17.72 3.75
N TRP A 153 -15.11 -17.10 4.90
CA TRP A 153 -14.20 -16.17 5.57
C TRP A 153 -12.85 -16.80 5.95
N GLY A 154 -12.86 -18.07 6.37
CA GLY A 154 -11.64 -18.80 6.72
C GLY A 154 -10.63 -18.90 5.57
N GLU A 155 -11.07 -18.86 4.31
CA GLU A 155 -10.19 -18.84 3.15
C GLU A 155 -9.43 -17.51 3.07
N ILE A 156 -10.12 -16.39 3.28
CA ILE A 156 -9.52 -15.05 3.29
C ILE A 156 -8.53 -14.92 4.45
N VAL A 157 -8.93 -15.32 5.66
CA VAL A 157 -8.06 -15.29 6.85
C VAL A 157 -6.76 -16.04 6.59
N ALA A 158 -6.83 -17.24 6.02
CA ALA A 158 -5.62 -18.00 5.76
C ALA A 158 -4.80 -17.46 4.57
N GLN A 159 -5.38 -16.71 3.63
CA GLN A 159 -4.61 -15.92 2.66
C GLN A 159 -3.89 -14.73 3.33
N ILE A 160 -4.56 -13.99 4.22
CA ILE A 160 -3.94 -12.92 5.02
C ILE A 160 -2.74 -13.46 5.81
N LYS A 161 -2.92 -14.60 6.50
CA LYS A 161 -1.85 -15.27 7.26
C LYS A 161 -0.69 -15.69 6.37
N GLU A 162 -0.96 -16.15 5.14
CA GLU A 162 0.10 -16.49 4.19
C GLU A 162 0.91 -15.26 3.76
N VAL A 163 0.25 -14.13 3.48
CA VAL A 163 0.93 -12.86 3.15
C VAL A 163 1.86 -12.44 4.29
N ARG A 164 1.36 -12.48 5.53
CA ARG A 164 2.15 -12.17 6.74
C ARG A 164 3.32 -13.12 6.94
N ARG A 165 3.08 -14.44 6.79
CA ARG A 165 4.12 -15.48 6.93
C ARG A 165 5.26 -15.27 5.93
N ARG A 166 4.97 -14.71 4.76
CA ARG A 166 5.96 -14.36 3.73
C ARG A 166 6.71 -13.05 3.96
N GLY A 167 6.36 -12.30 5.02
CA GLY A 167 6.96 -10.99 5.31
C GLY A 167 6.61 -9.93 4.27
N LEU A 168 5.51 -10.10 3.52
CA LEU A 168 5.07 -9.09 2.56
C LEU A 168 4.48 -7.88 3.29
N PRO A 169 4.66 -6.67 2.74
CA PRO A 169 4.43 -5.44 3.49
C PRO A 169 2.95 -5.02 3.54
N GLY A 170 2.06 -5.77 2.87
CA GLY A 170 0.62 -5.57 2.89
C GLY A 170 -0.09 -6.40 1.84
N LEU A 171 -1.40 -6.15 1.67
CA LEU A 171 -2.27 -6.79 0.68
C LEU A 171 -3.40 -5.84 0.27
N VAL A 172 -4.13 -6.20 -0.79
CA VAL A 172 -5.24 -5.38 -1.32
C VAL A 172 -6.46 -6.26 -1.52
N PHE A 173 -7.64 -5.81 -1.11
CA PHE A 173 -8.89 -6.52 -1.38
C PHE A 173 -9.58 -5.96 -2.61
N PHE A 174 -9.93 -6.83 -3.55
CA PHE A 174 -10.88 -6.52 -4.61
C PHE A 174 -12.20 -7.26 -4.38
N SER A 175 -13.29 -6.58 -4.05
CA SER A 175 -13.48 -5.13 -3.92
C SER A 175 -14.05 -4.76 -2.55
N ALA A 176 -14.16 -3.46 -2.27
CA ALA A 176 -14.82 -2.94 -1.07
C ALA A 176 -16.22 -3.53 -0.88
N THR A 177 -17.04 -3.59 -1.94
CA THR A 177 -18.37 -4.22 -1.91
C THR A 177 -18.32 -5.70 -1.51
N GLY A 178 -17.27 -6.43 -1.91
CA GLY A 178 -17.08 -7.81 -1.48
C GLY A 178 -16.78 -7.95 0.02
N LEU A 179 -16.29 -6.88 0.67
CA LEU A 179 -15.95 -6.84 2.09
C LEU A 179 -17.05 -6.26 2.99
N GLU A 180 -18.10 -5.63 2.44
CA GLU A 180 -19.12 -4.92 3.25
C GLU A 180 -19.66 -5.76 4.41
N ARG A 181 -19.88 -7.07 4.19
CA ARG A 181 -20.41 -8.00 5.21
C ARG A 181 -19.36 -8.51 6.20
N ALA A 182 -18.09 -8.21 5.99
CA ALA A 182 -16.95 -8.68 6.77
C ALA A 182 -16.08 -7.53 7.29
N TRP A 183 -16.51 -6.27 7.16
CA TRP A 183 -15.71 -5.11 7.55
C TRP A 183 -15.38 -5.11 9.05
N GLU A 184 -16.36 -5.44 9.88
CA GLU A 184 -16.16 -5.57 11.33
C GLU A 184 -15.19 -6.70 11.67
N LEU A 185 -15.35 -7.88 11.07
CA LEU A 185 -14.43 -9.02 11.27
C LEU A 185 -13.00 -8.67 10.82
N LEU A 186 -12.87 -7.95 9.71
CA LEU A 186 -11.58 -7.52 9.19
C LEU A 186 -10.88 -6.57 10.17
N GLY A 187 -11.60 -5.59 10.71
CA GLY A 187 -11.06 -4.60 11.64
C GLY A 187 -10.78 -5.16 13.03
N VAL A 188 -11.65 -6.02 13.56
CA VAL A 188 -11.55 -6.55 14.92
C VAL A 188 -10.59 -7.74 15.01
N ASP A 189 -10.69 -8.69 14.07
CA ASP A 189 -9.95 -9.95 14.19
C ASP A 189 -8.61 -9.90 13.46
N GLU A 190 -8.60 -9.29 12.27
CA GLU A 190 -7.43 -9.38 11.39
C GLU A 190 -6.57 -8.13 11.40
N PHE A 191 -7.12 -6.92 11.49
CA PHE A 191 -6.37 -5.64 11.49
C PHE A 191 -6.73 -4.73 12.68
N PRO A 192 -6.63 -5.20 13.94
CA PRO A 192 -7.06 -4.45 15.13
C PRO A 192 -6.13 -3.30 15.55
N TYR A 193 -4.99 -3.15 14.89
CA TYR A 193 -3.98 -2.16 15.23
C TYR A 193 -3.74 -1.21 14.06
N TRP A 194 -3.47 0.04 14.41
CA TRP A 194 -2.90 0.99 13.46
C TRP A 194 -1.57 0.46 12.93
N SER A 195 -1.31 0.76 11.66
CA SER A 195 -0.05 0.45 11.01
C SER A 195 0.34 1.59 10.08
N LEU A 196 1.63 1.79 9.91
CA LEU A 196 2.16 2.77 8.96
C LEU A 196 2.27 2.10 7.59
N ALA A 197 1.94 2.86 6.54
CA ALA A 197 2.23 2.39 5.19
C ALA A 197 3.75 2.19 5.04
N PRO A 198 4.19 1.14 4.33
CA PRO A 198 5.61 0.88 4.10
C PRO A 198 6.33 2.06 3.43
N ARG A 199 7.58 2.31 3.86
CA ARG A 199 8.42 3.38 3.30
C ARG A 199 8.71 3.15 1.82
N SER A 200 8.90 4.25 1.08
CA SER A 200 9.36 4.24 -0.31
C SER A 200 10.72 4.94 -0.46
N PRO A 201 11.81 4.37 0.10
CA PRO A 201 13.11 5.04 0.21
C PRO A 201 13.76 5.40 -1.13
N TRP A 202 13.36 4.74 -2.23
CA TRP A 202 13.83 5.04 -3.58
C TRP A 202 13.27 6.35 -4.15
N LYS A 203 12.26 6.95 -3.50
CA LYS A 203 11.74 8.29 -3.82
C LYS A 203 12.34 9.35 -2.91
N ASP A 204 12.24 9.12 -1.60
CA ASP A 204 12.85 9.92 -0.54
C ASP A 204 13.00 9.05 0.71
N SER A 205 14.09 9.28 1.45
CA SER A 205 14.37 8.59 2.71
C SER A 205 14.55 9.55 3.89
N THR A 206 14.37 10.85 3.66
CA THR A 206 14.54 11.91 4.65
C THR A 206 13.27 12.07 5.46
N ALA A 207 13.34 11.90 6.77
CA ALA A 207 12.21 12.17 7.63
C ALA A 207 12.00 13.68 7.85
N PRO A 208 10.75 14.16 7.98
CA PRO A 208 10.47 15.51 8.45
C PRO A 208 10.97 15.73 9.90
N PRO A 209 11.09 16.99 10.35
CA PRO A 209 11.40 17.30 11.74
C PRO A 209 10.28 16.84 12.68
N ALA A 210 10.61 16.46 13.91
CA ALA A 210 9.60 16.07 14.90
C ALA A 210 8.68 17.26 15.30
N PRO A 211 7.43 16.99 15.70
CA PRO A 211 6.55 18.04 16.23
C PRO A 211 7.06 18.55 17.57
N THR A 212 6.68 19.78 17.92
CA THR A 212 7.12 20.47 19.14
C THR A 212 5.95 20.84 20.02
N SER A 213 6.19 21.37 21.22
CA SER A 213 5.15 21.87 22.13
C SER A 213 4.00 20.87 22.37
N VAL A 214 4.34 19.59 22.50
CA VAL A 214 3.35 18.55 22.76
C VAL A 214 2.76 18.75 24.15
N THR A 215 1.43 18.68 24.26
CA THR A 215 0.68 18.71 25.51
C THR A 215 -0.35 17.60 25.51
N ALA A 216 -0.76 17.15 26.70
CA ALA A 216 -1.83 16.20 26.87
C ALA A 216 -2.60 16.54 28.14
N GLU A 217 -3.90 16.85 28.00
CA GLU A 217 -4.72 17.36 29.09
C GLU A 217 -6.08 16.67 29.13
N TRP A 218 -6.61 16.48 30.34
CA TRP A 218 -7.94 15.92 30.53
C TRP A 218 -9.01 16.90 30.07
N SER A 219 -10.02 16.37 29.39
CA SER A 219 -11.25 17.05 29.01
C SER A 219 -12.47 16.21 29.45
N ALA A 220 -13.67 16.77 29.29
CA ALA A 220 -14.91 16.04 29.58
C ALA A 220 -15.12 14.80 28.70
N LYS A 221 -14.40 14.65 27.58
CA LYS A 221 -14.56 13.54 26.62
C LYS A 221 -13.39 12.55 26.60
N GLY A 222 -12.30 12.82 27.31
CA GLY A 222 -11.07 12.05 27.23
C GLY A 222 -9.83 12.93 27.36
N ILE A 223 -8.68 12.43 26.91
CA ILE A 223 -7.43 13.20 26.93
C ILE A 223 -7.24 13.86 25.57
N VAL A 224 -7.10 15.19 25.56
CA VAL A 224 -6.78 15.96 24.36
C VAL A 224 -5.26 16.09 24.27
N VAL A 225 -4.69 15.52 23.21
CA VAL A 225 -3.27 15.61 22.88
C VAL A 225 -3.10 16.63 21.77
N GLN A 226 -2.29 17.65 22.00
CA GLN A 226 -2.02 18.72 21.02
C GLN A 226 -0.51 18.85 20.81
N TRP A 227 -0.13 19.38 19.66
CA TRP A 227 1.26 19.67 19.32
C TRP A 227 1.34 20.83 18.34
N LYS A 228 2.55 21.34 18.13
CA LYS A 228 2.86 22.33 17.10
C LYS A 228 3.54 21.64 15.92
N ALA A 229 2.95 21.81 14.74
CA ALA A 229 3.52 21.34 13.48
C ALA A 229 4.93 21.90 13.23
N PRO A 230 5.89 21.09 12.74
CA PRO A 230 7.17 21.61 12.25
C PRO A 230 6.96 22.35 10.93
N GLU A 231 7.93 23.21 10.55
CA GLU A 231 7.95 23.77 9.20
C GLU A 231 8.26 22.65 8.18
N ALA A 232 7.36 22.47 7.21
CA ALA A 232 7.49 21.47 6.16
C ALA A 232 6.99 22.00 4.82
N LYS A 233 7.55 21.46 3.73
CA LYS A 233 7.14 21.82 2.35
C LYS A 233 5.81 21.19 1.94
N GLU A 234 5.41 20.13 2.62
CA GLU A 234 4.20 19.35 2.33
C GLU A 234 3.41 19.15 3.61
N ALA A 235 2.10 18.96 3.44
CA ALA A 235 1.18 18.63 4.51
C ALA A 235 1.55 17.29 5.16
N LEU A 236 1.68 17.28 6.48
CA LEU A 236 2.17 16.14 7.26
C LEU A 236 1.04 15.41 7.95
N GLN A 237 1.19 14.10 8.14
CA GLN A 237 0.40 13.34 9.10
C GLN A 237 1.19 13.21 10.40
N TYR A 238 0.49 12.82 11.46
CA TYR A 238 1.08 12.62 12.78
C TYR A 238 0.72 11.24 13.32
N VAL A 239 1.70 10.59 13.94
CA VAL A 239 1.50 9.31 14.62
C VAL A 239 1.51 9.59 16.12
N VAL A 240 0.41 9.27 16.78
CA VAL A 240 0.28 9.47 18.22
C VAL A 240 0.51 8.14 18.92
N TYR A 241 1.45 8.14 19.84
CA TYR A 241 1.83 6.98 20.64
C TYR A 241 1.33 7.16 22.08
N ARG A 242 0.90 6.06 22.71
CA ARG A 242 0.44 6.02 24.09
C ARG A 242 1.04 4.85 24.86
N SER A 243 1.51 5.12 26.07
CA SER A 243 2.02 4.09 26.99
C SER A 243 1.56 4.32 28.42
N GLY A 244 1.43 3.26 29.19
CA GLY A 244 1.27 3.32 30.66
C GLY A 244 2.59 3.43 31.41
N LYS A 245 3.72 3.59 30.70
CA LYS A 245 5.08 3.67 31.23
C LYS A 245 5.75 4.94 30.70
N PRO A 246 6.74 5.52 31.42
CA PRO A 246 7.49 6.71 30.99
C PRO A 246 8.44 6.46 29.82
N SER A 247 8.21 5.42 29.01
CA SER A 247 8.98 5.09 27.83
C SER A 247 8.06 4.79 26.65
N LEU A 248 8.44 5.34 25.50
CA LEU A 248 7.80 5.14 24.21
C LEU A 248 8.88 4.94 23.15
N SER A 249 8.61 4.06 22.20
CA SER A 249 9.44 3.83 21.03
C SER A 249 8.56 3.81 19.80
N LYS A 250 9.04 4.39 18.70
CA LYS A 250 8.38 4.31 17.40
C LYS A 250 8.33 2.88 16.85
N ASP A 251 9.23 2.00 17.31
CA ASP A 251 9.27 0.59 16.92
C ASP A 251 8.20 -0.25 17.65
N ASP A 252 7.59 0.28 18.71
CA ASP A 252 6.43 -0.34 19.36
C ASP A 252 5.14 0.10 18.68
N VAL A 253 4.82 -0.57 17.58
CA VAL A 253 3.61 -0.30 16.78
C VAL A 253 2.31 -0.50 17.57
N TYR A 254 2.32 -1.29 18.64
CA TYR A 254 1.14 -1.48 19.50
C TYR A 254 0.83 -0.28 20.39
N SER A 255 1.79 0.65 20.52
CA SER A 255 1.58 1.92 21.20
C SER A 255 0.92 2.97 20.31
N ILE A 256 0.78 2.74 18.99
CA ILE A 256 0.09 3.67 18.09
C ILE A 256 -1.41 3.68 18.41
N VAL A 257 -1.94 4.85 18.79
CA VAL A 257 -3.37 5.04 19.05
C VAL A 257 -4.10 5.72 17.89
N THR A 258 -3.37 6.46 17.06
CA THR A 258 -3.90 6.99 15.80
C THR A 258 -2.78 7.38 14.83
N VAL A 259 -3.14 7.40 13.54
CA VAL A 259 -2.43 8.14 12.51
C VAL A 259 -3.40 9.18 11.97
N THR A 260 -3.09 10.46 12.14
CA THR A 260 -4.03 11.54 11.84
C THR A 260 -4.25 11.72 10.33
N GLY A 261 -5.30 12.47 9.98
CA GLY A 261 -5.33 13.16 8.69
C GLY A 261 -4.20 14.20 8.58
N ARG A 262 -4.01 14.77 7.38
CA ARG A 262 -3.00 15.80 7.16
C ARG A 262 -3.30 17.08 7.93
N ASP A 263 -2.26 17.74 8.41
CA ASP A 263 -2.29 19.04 9.09
C ASP A 263 -3.26 19.09 10.29
N ARG A 264 -3.45 17.95 10.94
CA ARG A 264 -4.17 17.82 12.20
C ARG A 264 -3.18 17.95 13.34
N GLU A 265 -3.29 19.01 14.14
CA GLU A 265 -2.40 19.27 15.30
C GLU A 265 -3.01 18.86 16.64
N GLU A 266 -4.08 18.05 16.61
CA GLU A 266 -4.82 17.60 17.78
C GLU A 266 -5.36 16.18 17.58
N TYR A 267 -5.40 15.42 18.67
CA TYR A 267 -6.09 14.13 18.79
C TYR A 267 -6.83 14.04 20.14
N LEU A 268 -8.07 13.56 20.11
CA LEU A 268 -8.85 13.22 21.31
C LEU A 268 -8.78 11.70 21.55
N ASP A 269 -8.16 11.30 22.65
CA ASP A 269 -8.12 9.92 23.13
C ASP A 269 -9.32 9.66 24.05
N GLU A 270 -10.37 9.05 23.49
CA GLU A 270 -11.63 8.77 24.18
C GLU A 270 -11.55 7.47 25.02
N PRO A 271 -12.28 7.37 26.14
CA PRO A 271 -12.39 6.14 26.92
C PRO A 271 -12.94 4.93 26.13
N PRO A 272 -12.65 3.68 26.55
CA PRO A 272 -11.93 3.32 27.78
C PRO A 272 -10.42 3.46 27.62
N LEU A 273 -9.83 4.35 28.42
CA LEU A 273 -8.41 4.30 28.72
C LEU A 273 -8.20 3.06 29.60
N ARG A 274 -7.20 2.23 29.29
CA ARG A 274 -7.01 0.98 30.05
C ARG A 274 -6.94 1.29 31.54
N GLU A 275 -7.81 0.66 32.33
CA GLU A 275 -8.01 0.92 33.77
C GLU A 275 -6.72 0.78 34.61
N SER A 276 -5.72 0.07 34.06
CA SER A 276 -4.38 -0.06 34.65
C SER A 276 -3.46 1.16 34.49
N MET A 277 -3.83 2.17 33.69
CA MET A 277 -3.02 3.36 33.45
C MET A 277 -3.37 4.48 34.42
N ARG A 278 -2.86 4.39 35.66
CA ARG A 278 -2.91 5.52 36.64
C ARG A 278 -2.18 6.77 36.13
N GLU A 279 -1.22 6.54 35.23
CA GLU A 279 -0.47 7.54 34.48
C GLU A 279 -0.48 7.13 33.01
N VAL A 280 -0.68 8.10 32.13
CA VAL A 280 -0.65 7.90 30.68
C VAL A 280 0.43 8.79 30.10
N TYR A 281 1.22 8.25 29.19
CA TYR A 281 2.32 8.94 28.53
C TYR A 281 2.04 9.01 27.03
N TYR A 282 2.25 10.19 26.44
CA TYR A 282 2.09 10.41 25.00
C TYR A 282 3.36 10.94 24.37
N ALA A 283 3.58 10.56 23.12
CA ALA A 283 4.55 11.17 22.23
C ALA A 283 3.96 11.21 20.82
N VAL A 284 4.42 12.16 20.02
CA VAL A 284 3.94 12.37 18.66
C VAL A 284 5.13 12.38 17.72
N SER A 285 5.04 11.71 16.58
CA SER A 285 5.97 11.87 15.46
C SER A 285 5.24 12.43 14.25
N THR A 286 5.99 13.00 13.32
CA THR A 286 5.49 13.40 12.00
C THR A 286 5.77 12.32 10.99
N LEU A 287 4.86 12.17 10.03
CA LEU A 287 4.92 11.21 8.94
C LEU A 287 4.70 11.94 7.61
N ASP A 288 5.66 11.82 6.70
CA ASP A 288 5.51 12.35 5.34
C ASP A 288 4.67 11.42 4.44
N ARG A 289 4.45 11.84 3.20
CA ARG A 289 3.62 11.11 2.22
C ARG A 289 4.27 9.82 1.71
N LEU A 290 5.56 9.63 1.98
CA LEU A 290 6.36 8.45 1.65
C LEU A 290 6.63 7.57 2.88
N SER A 291 5.95 7.87 3.99
CA SER A 291 6.02 7.20 5.29
C SER A 291 7.37 7.32 6.00
N ASN A 292 8.18 8.33 5.66
CA ASN A 292 9.34 8.66 6.49
C ASN A 292 8.85 9.29 7.79
N GLU A 293 9.15 8.61 8.89
CA GLU A 293 8.74 9.01 10.24
C GLU A 293 9.90 9.71 10.95
N SER A 294 9.61 10.85 11.57
CA SER A 294 10.57 11.59 12.41
C SER A 294 10.92 10.81 13.68
N PRO A 295 11.92 11.27 14.47
CA PRO A 295 11.97 10.94 15.88
C PRO A 295 10.68 11.31 16.61
N LEU A 296 10.44 10.67 17.75
CA LEU A 296 9.36 11.07 18.66
C LEU A 296 9.63 12.47 19.25
N SER A 297 8.56 13.20 19.52
CA SER A 297 8.58 14.40 20.36
C SER A 297 9.05 14.09 21.79
N SER A 298 9.19 15.13 22.62
CA SER A 298 9.23 14.94 24.08
C SER A 298 8.00 14.17 24.56
N ILE A 299 8.21 13.24 25.49
CA ILE A 299 7.14 12.49 26.13
C ILE A 299 6.44 13.41 27.14
N VAL A 300 5.12 13.49 27.05
CA VAL A 300 4.27 14.17 28.04
C VAL A 300 3.54 13.16 28.91
N ARG A 301 3.41 13.49 30.19
CA ARG A 301 2.73 12.66 31.18
C ARG A 301 1.40 13.29 31.56
N VAL A 302 0.36 12.49 31.57
CA VAL A 302 -0.95 12.80 32.14
C VAL A 302 -1.13 11.95 33.38
N SER A 303 -1.28 12.59 34.55
CA SER A 303 -1.63 11.89 35.78
C SER A 303 -3.16 11.84 35.90
N GLY A 304 -3.70 10.77 36.50
CA GLY A 304 -5.16 10.59 36.61
C GLY A 304 -5.87 11.82 37.17
N SER A 305 -6.77 12.41 36.38
CA SER A 305 -7.84 13.23 36.93
C SER A 305 -8.99 12.30 37.29
N SER A 306 -9.51 12.42 38.50
CA SER A 306 -10.75 11.79 38.90
C SER A 306 -11.82 12.02 37.81
N ILE A 307 -12.21 10.96 37.09
CA ILE A 307 -13.56 10.92 36.53
C ILE A 307 -14.44 10.90 37.78
N GLY A 308 -14.89 12.08 38.19
CA GLY A 308 -15.73 12.25 39.37
C GLY A 308 -16.91 11.33 39.23
N GLY A 309 -17.04 10.40 40.19
CA GLY A 309 -18.17 9.49 40.24
C GLY A 309 -19.48 10.25 40.16
N ARG A 310 -20.35 9.77 39.29
CA ARG A 310 -21.80 9.84 39.45
C ARG A 310 -22.35 8.45 39.17
#